data_AF-A0A512ARN9-F1
#
_entry.id   AF-A0A512ARN9-F1
#
_cell.length_a   1.000
_cell.length_b   1.000
_cell.length_c   1.000
_cell.angle_alpha   90.00
_cell.angle_beta   90.00
_cell.angle_gamma   90.00
#
_symmetry.space_group_name_H-M   'P 1'
#
loop_
_entity.id
_entity.type
_entity.pdbx_description
1 polymer ?
#
loop_
_entity_poly.entity_id
_entity_poly.type
_entity_poly.pdbx_seq_one_letter_code
_entity_poly.pdbx_strand_id
1 'polypeptide(L)'
;MSTDYIKSPMQLKYELDKINIELVSLLKNWKKKKNEYLARLVGYRAELKEFKAVLAATEEGHKVYLDLVQPILELLQPTENNTAPKANAEPQALVEPAVSAATYLRRLKDLIKAAQEKETTRITQARSIYKTNSEHILRKTKEIYTAMEEEKGQVDAYADILTHKCKATEMQLEAQLKTSGMGIGL
;
A
#
# COMPACT_ATOMS: atom_id res chain seq x y z
N MET A 1 -13.51 58.73 -1.10
CA MET A 1 -12.23 58.80 -1.82
C MET A 1 -11.21 58.03 -0.99
N SER A 2 -10.78 56.83 -1.44
CA SER A 2 -9.69 56.13 -0.76
C SER A 2 -8.40 56.85 -1.10
N THR A 3 -7.76 57.45 -0.11
CA THR A 3 -6.37 57.90 -0.21
C THR A 3 -5.49 56.66 -0.20
N ASP A 4 -5.40 55.97 -1.33
CA ASP A 4 -4.35 54.97 -1.53
C ASP A 4 -3.06 55.77 -1.60
N TYR A 5 -2.29 55.74 -0.50
CA TYR A 5 -0.95 56.34 -0.45
C TYR A 5 -0.16 55.84 -1.66
N ILE A 6 0.23 56.77 -2.54
CA ILE A 6 1.06 56.46 -3.70
C ILE A 6 2.41 55.95 -3.18
N LYS A 7 2.60 54.62 -3.23
CA LYS A 7 3.85 53.98 -2.83
C LYS A 7 4.99 54.49 -3.71
N SER A 8 6.19 54.68 -3.18
CA SER A 8 7.33 55.08 -4.02
C SER A 8 7.82 53.92 -4.92
N PRO A 9 8.54 54.19 -6.02
CA PRO A 9 9.11 53.15 -6.87
C PRO A 9 9.99 52.16 -6.08
N MET A 10 10.71 52.65 -5.07
CA MET A 10 11.55 51.82 -4.19
C MET A 10 10.70 50.91 -3.28
N GLN A 11 9.56 51.40 -2.78
CA GLN A 11 8.61 50.58 -2.01
C GLN A 11 7.96 49.50 -2.90
N LEU A 12 7.57 49.85 -4.12
CA LEU A 12 7.00 48.89 -5.09
C LEU A 12 8.01 47.80 -5.47
N LYS A 13 9.29 48.16 -5.69
CA LYS A 13 10.35 47.18 -5.95
C LYS A 13 10.55 46.23 -4.77
N TYR A 14 10.57 46.75 -3.54
CA TYR A 14 10.69 45.93 -2.34
C TYR A 14 9.49 44.97 -2.17
N GLU A 15 8.27 45.44 -2.43
CA GLU A 15 7.08 44.58 -2.40
C GLU A 15 7.12 43.50 -3.46
N LEU A 16 7.59 43.83 -4.67
CA LEU A 16 7.75 42.87 -5.76
C LEU A 16 8.75 41.77 -5.39
N ASP A 17 9.91 42.15 -4.84
CA ASP A 17 10.92 41.21 -4.37
C ASP A 17 10.36 40.30 -3.26
N LYS A 18 9.59 40.86 -2.32
CA LYS A 18 8.92 40.09 -1.27
C LYS A 18 7.93 39.08 -1.83
N ILE A 19 7.05 39.50 -2.75
CA ILE A 19 6.06 38.62 -3.39
C ILE A 19 6.76 37.49 -4.16
N ASN A 20 7.84 37.81 -4.87
CA ASN A 20 8.63 36.83 -5.62
C ASN A 20 9.30 35.80 -4.71
N ILE A 21 9.92 36.25 -3.60
CA ILE A 21 10.50 35.35 -2.60
C ILE A 21 9.44 34.42 -2.01
N GLU A 22 8.27 34.97 -1.70
CA GLU A 22 7.15 34.20 -1.15
C GLU A 22 6.63 33.16 -2.14
N LEU A 23 6.45 33.53 -3.41
CA LEU A 23 6.01 32.62 -4.48
C LEU A 23 7.02 31.48 -4.70
N VAL A 24 8.31 31.81 -4.77
CA VAL A 24 9.38 30.80 -4.92
C VAL A 24 9.41 29.86 -3.71
N SER A 25 9.27 30.38 -2.50
CA SER A 25 9.21 29.60 -1.26
C SER A 25 8.01 28.66 -1.25
N LEU A 26 6.83 29.15 -1.59
CA LEU A 26 5.59 28.38 -1.71
C LEU A 26 5.78 27.18 -2.67
N LEU A 27 6.26 27.44 -3.89
CA LEU A 27 6.46 26.40 -4.91
C LEU A 27 7.54 25.39 -4.49
N LYS A 28 8.61 25.84 -3.85
CA LYS A 28 9.67 24.96 -3.34
C LYS A 28 9.15 24.06 -2.22
N ASN A 29 8.38 24.61 -1.29
CA ASN A 29 7.78 23.87 -0.18
C ASN A 29 6.77 22.85 -0.70
N TRP A 30 5.92 23.24 -1.64
CA TRP A 30 5.00 22.34 -2.31
C TRP A 30 5.73 21.18 -3.00
N LYS A 31 6.77 21.48 -3.79
CA LYS A 31 7.59 20.44 -4.45
C LYS A 31 8.17 19.45 -3.44
N LYS A 32 8.68 19.94 -2.30
CA LYS A 32 9.20 19.09 -1.22
C LYS A 32 8.11 18.18 -0.67
N LYS A 33 6.95 18.74 -0.32
CA LYS A 33 5.84 17.98 0.29
C LYS A 33 5.21 16.98 -0.68
N LYS A 34 5.07 17.35 -1.95
CA LYS A 34 4.70 16.41 -3.03
C LYS A 34 5.65 15.21 -3.08
N ASN A 35 6.96 15.44 -2.99
CA ASN A 35 7.93 14.34 -2.97
C ASN A 35 7.79 13.45 -1.72
N GLU A 36 7.44 14.01 -0.57
CA GLU A 36 7.15 13.25 0.65
C GLU A 36 5.91 12.34 0.48
N TYR A 37 4.84 12.85 -0.14
CA TYR A 37 3.67 12.03 -0.49
C TYR A 37 4.03 10.91 -1.46
N LEU A 38 4.78 11.21 -2.52
CA LEU A 38 5.21 10.21 -3.50
C LEU A 38 6.11 9.13 -2.85
N ALA A 39 7.01 9.52 -1.95
CA ALA A 39 7.85 8.57 -1.21
C ALA A 39 7.00 7.61 -0.36
N ARG A 40 5.98 8.12 0.33
CA ARG A 40 5.03 7.27 1.09
C ARG A 40 4.27 6.30 0.19
N LEU A 41 3.81 6.76 -0.98
CA LEU A 41 3.13 5.91 -1.97
C LEU A 41 4.04 4.80 -2.51
N VAL A 42 5.32 5.10 -2.75
CA VAL A 42 6.32 4.08 -3.12
C VAL A 42 6.51 3.07 -2.00
N GLY A 43 6.57 3.51 -0.75
CA GLY A 43 6.62 2.63 0.43
C GLY A 43 5.43 1.68 0.50
N TYR A 44 4.21 2.22 0.40
CA TYR A 44 2.99 1.40 0.37
C TYR A 44 2.93 0.40 -0.78
N ARG A 45 3.45 0.77 -1.96
CA ARG A 45 3.58 -0.16 -3.08
C ARG A 45 4.57 -1.28 -2.78
N ALA A 46 5.67 -1.00 -2.07
CA ALA A 46 6.62 -2.02 -1.66
C ALA A 46 6.00 -2.97 -0.62
N GLU A 47 5.36 -2.43 0.42
CA GLU A 47 4.65 -3.22 1.45
C GLU A 47 3.59 -4.15 0.84
N LEU A 48 2.79 -3.67 -0.12
CA LEU A 48 1.82 -4.51 -0.83
C LEU A 48 2.48 -5.66 -1.60
N LYS A 49 3.63 -5.42 -2.22
CA LYS A 49 4.39 -6.49 -2.91
C LYS A 49 4.90 -7.52 -1.91
N GLU A 50 5.38 -7.09 -0.76
CA GLU A 50 5.85 -7.98 0.31
C GLU A 50 4.71 -8.85 0.84
N PHE A 51 3.56 -8.26 1.17
CA PHE A 51 2.39 -9.02 1.62
C PHE A 51 1.92 -10.04 0.57
N LYS A 52 1.94 -9.65 -0.71
CA LYS A 52 1.59 -10.56 -1.80
C LYS A 52 2.61 -11.70 -1.93
N ALA A 53 3.90 -11.43 -1.79
CA ALA A 53 4.95 -12.44 -1.84
C ALA A 53 4.83 -13.43 -0.66
N VAL A 54 4.57 -12.92 0.54
CA VAL A 54 4.36 -13.75 1.74
C VAL A 54 3.13 -14.66 1.57
N LEU A 55 2.01 -14.12 1.07
CA LEU A 55 0.83 -14.93 0.80
C LEU A 55 1.11 -16.01 -0.25
N ALA A 56 1.76 -15.65 -1.36
CA ALA A 56 2.11 -16.60 -2.42
C ALA A 56 3.03 -17.73 -1.92
N ALA A 57 4.05 -17.40 -1.13
CA ALA A 57 4.92 -18.41 -0.52
C ALA A 57 4.16 -19.32 0.47
N THR A 58 3.20 -18.76 1.20
CA THR A 58 2.36 -19.53 2.12
C THR A 58 1.42 -20.47 1.37
N GLU A 59 0.81 -19.99 0.27
CA GLU A 59 -0.06 -20.79 -0.61
C GLU A 59 0.72 -21.91 -1.31
N GLU A 60 1.94 -21.65 -1.77
CA GLU A 60 2.81 -22.68 -2.34
C GLU A 60 3.18 -23.72 -1.28
N GLY A 61 3.54 -23.29 -0.07
CA GLY A 61 3.80 -24.22 1.04
C GLY A 61 2.58 -25.07 1.40
N HIS A 62 1.37 -24.49 1.35
CA HIS A 62 0.12 -25.22 1.56
C HIS A 62 -0.12 -26.26 0.46
N LYS A 63 0.15 -25.91 -0.80
CA LYS A 63 0.05 -26.83 -1.93
C LYS A 63 1.01 -28.01 -1.79
N VAL A 64 2.28 -27.76 -1.45
CA VAL A 64 3.27 -28.81 -1.19
C VAL A 64 2.83 -29.72 -0.04
N TYR A 65 2.25 -29.15 1.03
CA TYR A 65 1.68 -29.94 2.12
C TYR A 65 0.56 -30.87 1.63
N LEU A 66 -0.38 -30.35 0.81
CA LEU A 66 -1.46 -31.17 0.25
C LEU A 66 -0.91 -32.30 -0.63
N ASP A 67 0.07 -32.00 -1.49
CA ASP A 67 0.71 -32.99 -2.37
C ASP A 67 1.41 -34.11 -1.57
N LEU A 68 1.95 -33.81 -0.38
CA LEU A 68 2.57 -34.81 0.50
C LEU A 68 1.55 -35.66 1.26
N VAL A 69 0.43 -35.07 1.66
CA VAL A 69 -0.57 -35.73 2.51
C VAL A 69 -1.58 -36.54 1.69
N GLN A 70 -1.90 -36.09 0.47
CA GLN A 70 -2.87 -36.72 -0.42
C GLN A 70 -2.61 -38.23 -0.65
N PRO A 71 -1.39 -38.69 -0.97
CA PRO A 71 -1.12 -40.13 -1.16
C PRO A 71 -1.34 -40.94 0.11
N ILE A 72 -1.05 -40.36 1.28
CA ILE A 72 -1.22 -41.04 2.57
C ILE A 72 -2.71 -41.16 2.91
N LEU A 73 -3.51 -40.14 2.61
CA LEU A 73 -4.96 -40.19 2.77
C LEU A 73 -5.60 -41.24 1.84
N GLU A 74 -5.10 -41.38 0.60
CA GLU A 74 -5.55 -42.40 -0.35
C GLU A 74 -5.25 -43.83 0.16
N LEU A 75 -4.07 -44.05 0.75
CA LEU A 75 -3.71 -45.33 1.38
C LEU A 75 -4.54 -45.67 2.62
N LEU A 76 -5.12 -44.65 3.27
CA LEU A 76 -5.96 -44.80 4.46
C LEU A 76 -7.46 -44.96 4.13
N GLN A 77 -7.85 -44.91 2.85
CA GLN A 77 -9.23 -45.18 2.46
C GLN A 77 -9.56 -46.67 2.68
N PRO A 78 -10.73 -47.00 3.24
CA PRO A 78 -11.16 -48.38 3.31
C PRO A 78 -11.35 -48.90 1.89
N THR A 79 -10.58 -49.89 1.47
CA THR A 79 -10.90 -50.70 0.29
C THR A 79 -12.26 -51.36 0.53
N GLU A 80 -13.33 -50.75 0.04
CA GLU A 80 -14.69 -51.34 0.04
C GLU A 80 -14.82 -52.52 -0.94
N ASN A 81 -13.77 -52.83 -1.72
CA ASN A 81 -13.76 -53.96 -2.64
C ASN A 81 -12.74 -55.02 -2.22
N ASN A 82 -13.09 -55.83 -1.22
CA ASN A 82 -12.59 -57.19 -1.11
C ASN A 82 -13.80 -58.11 -0.95
N THR A 83 -14.36 -58.52 -2.09
CA THR A 83 -15.13 -59.75 -2.19
C THR A 83 -14.27 -60.89 -1.67
N ALA A 84 -14.60 -61.36 -0.47
CA ALA A 84 -13.94 -62.49 0.17
C ALA A 84 -14.00 -63.76 -0.70
N PRO A 85 -12.91 -64.51 -0.83
CA PRO A 85 -13.01 -65.96 -0.94
C PRO A 85 -13.02 -66.52 0.48
N LYS A 86 -14.15 -67.09 0.90
CA LYS A 86 -14.19 -68.00 2.05
C LYS A 86 -13.26 -69.18 1.75
N ALA A 87 -12.19 -69.34 2.54
CA ALA A 87 -11.46 -70.58 2.63
C ALA A 87 -11.22 -70.90 4.11
N ASN A 88 -11.85 -71.99 4.57
CA ASN A 88 -11.60 -72.63 5.85
C ASN A 88 -10.12 -73.04 5.96
N ALA A 89 -9.44 -72.64 7.03
CA ALA A 89 -8.53 -73.48 7.83
C ALA A 89 -7.73 -72.58 8.79
N GLU A 90 -7.92 -72.78 10.09
CA GLU A 90 -6.92 -72.46 11.12
C GLU A 90 -6.04 -73.70 11.34
N PRO A 91 -4.75 -73.58 11.75
CA PRO A 91 -4.43 -72.97 13.05
C PRO A 91 -3.18 -72.07 13.11
N GLN A 92 -3.30 -71.05 13.97
CA GLN A 92 -2.30 -70.47 14.88
C GLN A 92 -0.86 -70.21 14.37
N ALA A 93 -0.54 -68.91 14.20
CA ALA A 93 0.57 -68.19 14.84
C ALA A 93 0.92 -66.95 13.98
N LEU A 94 0.40 -65.77 14.34
CA LEU A 94 0.88 -64.41 13.97
C LEU A 94 -0.21 -63.38 14.34
N VAL A 95 -0.64 -63.32 15.60
CA VAL A 95 -1.68 -62.34 16.04
C VAL A 95 -1.06 -61.01 16.52
N GLU A 96 0.25 -60.93 16.72
CA GLU A 96 0.89 -59.70 17.21
C GLU A 96 1.19 -58.58 16.18
N PRO A 97 1.34 -58.79 14.86
CA PRO A 97 1.62 -57.67 13.94
C PRO A 97 0.37 -56.91 13.48
N ALA A 98 -0.82 -57.52 13.49
CA ALA A 98 -2.06 -56.88 13.00
C ALA A 98 -2.60 -55.81 13.96
N VAL A 99 -2.52 -56.05 15.28
CA VAL A 99 -2.91 -55.07 16.32
C VAL A 99 -1.95 -53.88 16.32
N SER A 100 -0.67 -54.14 16.05
CA SER A 100 0.39 -53.15 15.91
C SER A 100 0.15 -52.26 14.67
N ALA A 101 -0.03 -52.84 13.48
CA ALA A 101 -0.25 -52.10 12.23
C ALA A 101 -1.53 -51.26 12.24
N ALA A 102 -2.64 -51.79 12.77
CA ALA A 102 -3.89 -51.03 12.91
C ALA A 102 -3.75 -49.84 13.87
N THR A 103 -2.96 -50.00 14.95
CA THR A 103 -2.67 -48.92 15.90
C THR A 103 -1.77 -47.85 15.26
N TYR A 104 -0.78 -48.24 14.45
CA TYR A 104 0.05 -47.31 13.69
C TYR A 104 -0.75 -46.53 12.65
N LEU A 105 -1.63 -47.19 11.89
CA LEU A 105 -2.50 -46.52 10.91
C LEU A 105 -3.47 -45.54 11.57
N ARG A 106 -4.04 -45.89 12.74
CA ARG A 106 -4.89 -44.98 13.52
C ARG A 106 -4.11 -43.75 13.99
N ARG A 107 -2.93 -43.94 14.57
CA ARG A 107 -2.06 -42.83 14.99
C ARG A 107 -1.63 -41.94 13.82
N LEU A 108 -1.32 -42.53 12.66
CA LEU A 108 -0.97 -41.80 11.45
C LEU A 108 -2.15 -40.94 10.96
N LYS A 109 -3.37 -41.49 10.98
CA LYS A 109 -4.60 -40.76 10.63
C LYS A 109 -4.85 -39.58 11.58
N ASP A 110 -4.67 -39.78 12.89
CA ASP A 110 -4.84 -38.72 13.89
C ASP A 110 -3.78 -37.61 13.71
N LEU A 111 -2.53 -37.98 13.42
CA LEU A 111 -1.45 -37.02 13.13
C LEU A 111 -1.72 -36.20 11.87
N ILE A 112 -2.18 -36.85 10.79
CA ILE A 112 -2.52 -36.16 9.54
C ILE A 112 -3.67 -35.18 9.77
N LYS A 113 -4.72 -35.62 10.47
CA LYS A 113 -5.87 -34.77 10.79
C LYS A 113 -5.45 -33.53 11.58
N ALA A 114 -4.66 -33.70 12.63
CA ALA A 114 -4.15 -32.60 13.43
C ALA A 114 -3.25 -31.66 12.61
N ALA A 115 -2.38 -32.21 11.74
CA ALA A 115 -1.56 -31.42 10.84
C ALA A 115 -2.41 -30.63 9.82
N GLN A 116 -3.50 -31.22 9.32
CA GLN A 116 -4.37 -30.61 8.34
C GLN A 116 -5.20 -29.47 8.93
N GLU A 117 -5.72 -29.65 10.15
CA GLU A 117 -6.39 -28.58 10.90
C GLU A 117 -5.45 -27.40 11.16
N LYS A 118 -4.20 -27.69 11.58
CA LYS A 118 -3.17 -26.67 11.80
C LYS A 118 -2.82 -25.92 10.53
N GLU A 119 -2.62 -26.63 9.42
CA GLU A 119 -2.27 -26.03 8.14
C GLU A 119 -3.42 -25.21 7.55
N THR A 120 -4.66 -25.72 7.66
CA THR A 120 -5.88 -24.99 7.25
C THR A 120 -6.02 -23.68 8.04
N THR A 121 -5.74 -23.72 9.34
CA THR A 121 -5.75 -22.53 10.19
C THR A 121 -4.67 -21.54 9.75
N ARG A 122 -3.45 -22.03 9.50
CA ARG A 122 -2.32 -21.21 9.04
C ARG A 122 -2.64 -20.47 7.75
N ILE A 123 -3.14 -21.17 6.72
CA ILE A 123 -3.43 -20.54 5.43
C ILE A 123 -4.62 -19.58 5.51
N THR A 124 -5.64 -19.91 6.30
CA THR A 124 -6.80 -19.03 6.52
C THR A 124 -6.37 -17.74 7.22
N GLN A 125 -5.52 -17.84 8.24
CA GLN A 125 -4.97 -16.68 8.94
C GLN A 125 -4.11 -15.82 8.01
N ALA A 126 -3.24 -16.44 7.19
CA ALA A 126 -2.42 -15.71 6.22
C ALA A 126 -3.26 -14.93 5.22
N ARG A 127 -4.33 -15.54 4.68
CA ARG A 127 -5.29 -14.87 3.78
C ARG A 127 -6.01 -13.70 4.46
N SER A 128 -6.43 -13.88 5.71
CA SER A 128 -7.09 -12.83 6.50
C SER A 128 -6.16 -11.64 6.78
N ILE A 129 -4.91 -11.92 7.18
CA ILE A 129 -3.88 -10.89 7.39
C ILE A 129 -3.60 -10.14 6.10
N TYR A 130 -3.39 -10.85 4.99
CA TYR A 130 -3.17 -10.22 3.68
C TYR A 130 -4.34 -9.29 3.30
N LYS A 131 -5.58 -9.77 3.44
CA LYS A 131 -6.78 -8.98 3.14
C LYS A 131 -6.80 -7.69 3.97
N THR A 132 -6.68 -7.82 5.29
CA THR A 132 -6.71 -6.69 6.23
C THR A 132 -5.62 -5.67 5.94
N ASN A 133 -4.38 -6.13 5.73
CA ASN A 133 -3.25 -5.26 5.46
C ASN A 133 -3.35 -4.58 4.09
N SER A 134 -3.81 -5.31 3.06
CA SER A 134 -3.99 -4.73 1.73
C SER A 134 -5.09 -3.67 1.71
N GLU A 135 -6.22 -3.91 2.38
CA GLU A 135 -7.31 -2.93 2.53
C GLU A 135 -6.85 -1.67 3.28
N HIS A 136 -6.05 -1.86 4.34
CA HIS A 136 -5.47 -0.76 5.09
C HIS A 136 -4.54 0.11 4.24
N ILE A 137 -3.65 -0.51 3.45
CA ILE A 137 -2.78 0.23 2.53
C ILE A 137 -3.60 0.95 1.45
N LEU A 138 -4.62 0.30 0.88
CA LEU A 138 -5.49 0.93 -0.12
C LEU A 138 -6.19 2.16 0.45
N ARG A 139 -6.65 2.10 1.71
CA ARG A 139 -7.24 3.25 2.40
C ARG A 139 -6.23 4.39 2.55
N LYS A 140 -5.05 4.11 3.11
CA LYS A 140 -3.99 5.12 3.29
C LYS A 140 -3.52 5.73 1.97
N THR A 141 -3.49 4.93 0.91
CA THR A 141 -3.15 5.40 -0.43
C THR A 141 -4.18 6.43 -0.92
N LYS A 142 -5.48 6.16 -0.74
CA LYS A 142 -6.55 7.12 -1.08
C LYS A 142 -6.44 8.40 -0.25
N GLU A 143 -6.21 8.28 1.05
CA GLU A 143 -6.01 9.44 1.95
C GLU A 143 -4.86 10.34 1.48
N ILE A 144 -3.74 9.75 1.05
CA ILE A 144 -2.62 10.52 0.48
C ILE A 144 -3.01 11.24 -0.81
N TYR A 145 -3.73 10.57 -1.72
CA TYR A 145 -4.17 11.21 -2.96
C TYR A 145 -5.10 12.40 -2.68
N THR A 146 -6.06 12.23 -1.78
CA THR A 146 -6.97 13.31 -1.38
C THR A 146 -6.19 14.48 -0.76
N ALA A 147 -5.33 14.21 0.22
CA ALA A 147 -4.53 15.25 0.88
C ALA A 147 -3.61 15.99 -0.11
N MET A 148 -3.01 15.27 -1.05
CA MET A 148 -2.16 15.84 -2.08
C MET A 148 -2.96 16.75 -3.03
N GLU A 149 -4.17 16.35 -3.44
CA GLU A 149 -5.00 17.17 -4.32
C GLU A 149 -5.54 18.43 -3.61
N GLU A 150 -5.99 18.29 -2.36
CA GLU A 150 -6.43 19.41 -1.54
C GLU A 150 -5.32 20.44 -1.35
N GLU A 151 -4.11 20.00 -0.98
CA GLU A 151 -2.98 20.89 -0.79
C GLU A 151 -2.52 21.52 -2.11
N LYS A 152 -2.51 20.76 -3.20
CA LYS A 152 -2.22 21.31 -4.53
C LYS A 152 -3.20 22.43 -4.87
N GLY A 153 -4.49 22.23 -4.64
CA GLY A 153 -5.51 23.26 -4.87
C GLY A 153 -5.28 24.52 -4.04
N GLN A 154 -4.88 24.37 -2.77
CA GLN A 154 -4.53 25.50 -1.90
C GLN A 154 -3.28 26.25 -2.40
N VAL A 155 -2.24 25.51 -2.81
CA VAL A 155 -1.00 26.07 -3.35
C VAL A 155 -1.27 26.81 -4.65
N ASP A 156 -2.03 26.21 -5.58
CA ASP A 156 -2.36 26.79 -6.87
C ASP A 156 -3.17 28.09 -6.67
N ALA A 157 -4.20 28.07 -5.81
CA ALA A 157 -5.00 29.26 -5.50
C ALA A 157 -4.15 30.38 -4.89
N TYR A 158 -3.21 30.06 -3.99
CA TYR A 158 -2.35 31.07 -3.39
C TYR A 158 -1.29 31.59 -4.37
N ALA A 159 -0.74 30.72 -5.23
CA ALA A 159 0.18 31.10 -6.28
C ALA A 159 -0.49 32.05 -7.29
N ASP A 160 -1.77 31.84 -7.62
CA ASP A 160 -2.54 32.74 -8.46
C ASP A 160 -2.69 34.12 -7.81
N ILE A 161 -3.03 34.18 -6.52
CA ILE A 161 -3.12 35.44 -5.76
C ILE A 161 -1.78 36.19 -5.79
N LEU A 162 -0.67 35.49 -5.53
CA LEU A 162 0.67 36.10 -5.56
C LEU A 162 1.05 36.56 -6.96
N THR A 163 0.71 35.80 -8.00
CA THR A 163 0.97 36.15 -9.41
C THR A 163 0.18 37.39 -9.82
N HIS A 164 -1.10 37.48 -9.43
CA HIS A 164 -1.91 38.68 -9.67
C HIS A 164 -1.36 39.90 -8.95
N LYS A 165 -0.94 39.76 -7.69
CA LYS A 165 -0.29 40.85 -6.95
C LYS A 165 1.02 41.28 -7.62
N CYS A 166 1.84 40.33 -8.06
CA CYS A 166 3.08 40.58 -8.78
C CYS A 166 2.83 41.46 -10.02
N LYS A 167 1.92 41.02 -10.91
CA LYS A 167 1.53 41.78 -12.11
C LYS A 167 0.96 43.17 -11.79
N ALA A 168 0.12 43.28 -10.76
CA ALA A 168 -0.44 44.56 -10.36
C ALA A 168 0.64 45.53 -9.86
N THR A 169 1.59 45.05 -9.05
CA THR A 169 2.73 45.83 -8.57
C THR A 169 3.68 46.23 -9.71
N GLU A 170 3.94 45.33 -10.68
CA GLU A 170 4.71 45.64 -11.89
C GLU A 170 4.06 46.74 -12.71
N MET A 171 2.74 46.66 -12.96
CA MET A 171 2.00 47.69 -13.69
C MET A 171 2.04 49.04 -12.96
N GLN A 172 1.92 49.05 -11.63
CA GLN A 172 2.04 50.28 -10.83
C GLN A 172 3.45 50.88 -10.93
N LEU A 173 4.49 50.05 -10.86
CA LEU A 173 5.87 50.48 -10.98
C LEU A 173 6.15 51.06 -12.37
N GLU A 174 5.72 50.39 -13.43
CA GLU A 174 5.84 50.89 -14.80
C GLU A 174 5.12 52.23 -14.99
N ALA A 175 3.89 52.35 -14.48
CA ALA A 175 3.13 53.59 -14.54
C ALA A 175 3.86 54.73 -13.82
N GLN A 176 4.44 54.47 -12.63
CA GLN A 176 5.22 55.47 -11.89
C GLN A 176 6.53 55.83 -12.56
N LEU A 177 7.24 54.88 -13.17
CA LEU A 177 8.46 55.17 -13.91
C LEU A 177 8.16 56.01 -15.15
N LYS A 178 7.03 55.77 -15.82
CA LYS A 178 6.57 56.57 -16.97
C LYS A 178 6.14 57.99 -16.55
N THR A 179 5.51 58.18 -15.40
CA THR A 179 5.10 59.51 -14.89
C THR A 179 6.21 60.27 -14.18
N SER A 180 7.17 59.58 -13.56
CA SER A 180 8.40 60.17 -12.98
C SER A 180 9.45 60.47 -14.04
N GLY A 181 9.22 60.03 -15.28
CA GLY A 181 9.80 60.64 -16.46
C GLY A 181 9.35 62.10 -16.53
N MET A 182 10.11 62.98 -15.88
CA MET A 182 10.22 64.36 -16.31
C MET A 182 10.25 64.37 -17.83
N GLY A 183 9.50 65.30 -18.43
CA GLY A 183 9.92 65.85 -19.69
C GLY A 183 11.36 66.34 -19.52
N ILE A 184 12.33 65.47 -19.84
CA ILE A 184 13.57 65.91 -20.44
C ILE A 184 13.18 66.12 -21.89
N GLY A 185 12.51 67.25 -22.11
CA GLY A 185 12.32 67.82 -23.42
C GLY A 185 13.70 68.08 -24.02
N LEU A 186 13.76 67.83 -25.31
CA LEU A 186 14.75 68.32 -26.28
C LEU A 186 15.34 69.68 -25.91
#